data_AF-W1PUR2-F1
#
_entry.id   AF-W1PUR2-F1
#
_cell.length_a   1.000
_cell.length_b   1.000
_cell.length_c   1.000
_cell.angle_alpha   90.00
_cell.angle_beta   90.00
_cell.angle_gamma   90.00
#
_symmetry.space_group_name_H-M   'P 1'
#
loop_
_entity.id
_entity.type
_entity.pdbx_description
1 polymer ?
#
loop_
_entity_poly.entity_id
_entity_poly.type
_entity_poly.pdbx_seq_one_letter_code
_entity_poly.pdbx_strand_id
1 'polypeptide(L)'
;MILEVGSSHNLTLAPRGNGHSTGGQAQALNGVVMNMSNLKGFTIGAEESYVDAGAGELWVDLLRFTLNHELAPSSWTDYLDLTIGGTLSNAGISGQTFRFGPQIKNVLELEVVTGTMLSLSL
;
A
#
# COMPACT_ATOMS: atom_id res chain seq x y z
N MET A 1 13.96 -1.87 13.53
CA MET A 1 13.78 -1.22 14.86
C MET A 1 12.37 -1.37 15.42
N ILE A 2 11.29 -0.76 14.88
CA ILE A 2 9.94 -0.89 15.49
C ILE A 2 9.40 -2.33 15.46
N LEU A 3 9.56 -3.02 14.33
CA LEU A 3 9.16 -4.42 14.21
C LEU A 3 9.93 -5.33 15.19
N GLU A 4 11.18 -4.99 15.48
CA GLU A 4 12.08 -5.75 16.35
C GLU A 4 11.71 -5.62 17.81
N VAL A 5 11.38 -4.39 18.22
CA VAL A 5 10.82 -4.11 19.54
C VAL A 5 9.49 -4.84 19.71
N GLY A 6 8.63 -4.84 18.68
CA GLY A 6 7.35 -5.54 18.74
C GLY A 6 7.50 -7.06 18.92
N SER A 7 8.37 -7.68 18.11
CA SER A 7 8.65 -9.12 18.18
C SER A 7 9.27 -9.52 19.52
N SER A 8 10.24 -8.75 20.03
CA SER A 8 10.93 -9.05 21.29
C SER A 8 10.07 -8.87 22.56
N HIS A 9 9.00 -8.07 22.47
CA HIS A 9 8.14 -7.73 23.62
C HIS A 9 6.71 -8.29 23.51
N ASN A 10 6.46 -9.23 22.58
CA ASN A 10 5.13 -9.80 22.31
C ASN A 10 4.04 -8.74 22.08
N LEU A 11 4.38 -7.63 21.42
CA LEU A 11 3.42 -6.58 21.08
C LEU A 11 2.73 -6.89 19.75
N THR A 12 1.43 -6.64 19.68
CA THR A 12 0.71 -6.64 18.40
C THR A 12 1.10 -5.40 17.62
N LEU A 13 1.34 -5.58 16.32
CA LEU A 13 1.70 -4.50 15.41
C LEU A 13 0.64 -4.40 14.32
N ALA A 14 0.11 -3.20 14.08
CA ALA A 14 -0.85 -2.94 13.01
C ALA A 14 -0.36 -1.82 12.09
N PRO A 15 -0.05 -2.10 10.81
CA PRO A 15 0.18 -1.03 9.84
C PRO A 15 -1.12 -0.28 9.59
N ARG A 16 -1.07 1.05 9.71
CA ARG A 16 -2.21 1.93 9.45
C ARG A 16 -1.87 2.85 8.29
N GLY A 17 -2.55 2.62 7.17
CA GLY A 17 -2.63 3.57 6.05
C GLY A 17 -3.53 4.76 6.40
N ASN A 18 -4.44 5.15 5.51
CA ASN A 18 -5.34 6.30 5.76
C ASN A 18 -6.51 6.01 6.72
N GLY A 19 -6.51 4.88 7.44
CA GLY A 19 -7.48 4.60 8.50
C GLY A 19 -8.93 4.32 8.04
N HIS A 20 -9.13 3.87 6.79
CA HIS A 20 -10.46 3.64 6.20
C HIS A 20 -11.11 2.28 6.56
N SER A 21 -10.47 1.50 7.45
CA SER A 21 -11.01 0.24 7.96
C SER A 21 -12.27 0.49 8.79
N THR A 22 -13.34 -0.29 8.56
CA THR A 22 -14.65 -0.09 9.21
C THR A 22 -14.85 -0.92 10.48
N GLY A 23 -13.97 -1.88 10.76
CA GLY A 23 -14.09 -2.83 11.86
C GLY A 23 -12.83 -2.97 12.72
N GLY A 24 -11.98 -1.93 12.76
CA GLY A 24 -10.77 -1.94 13.60
C GLY A 24 -9.58 -2.73 13.06
N GLN A 25 -9.61 -3.18 11.81
CA GLN A 25 -8.53 -3.99 11.19
C GLN A 25 -7.16 -3.30 11.22
N ALA A 26 -7.11 -1.96 11.22
CA ALA A 26 -5.88 -1.16 11.30
C ALA A 26 -5.56 -0.67 12.74
N GLN A 27 -6.05 -1.37 13.77
CA GLN A 27 -5.80 -1.06 15.18
C GLN A 27 -5.03 -2.20 15.86
N ALA A 28 -4.27 -1.86 16.90
CA ALA A 28 -3.55 -2.81 17.74
C ALA A 28 -3.90 -2.56 19.21
N LEU A 29 -4.83 -3.33 19.77
CA LEU A 29 -5.18 -3.24 21.19
C LEU A 29 -3.97 -3.62 22.04
N ASN A 30 -3.56 -2.72 22.94
CA ASN A 30 -2.37 -2.86 23.78
C ASN A 30 -1.08 -3.13 22.97
N GLY A 31 -1.02 -2.63 21.74
CA GLY A 31 0.09 -2.80 20.82
C GLY A 31 0.55 -1.50 20.19
N VAL A 32 1.22 -1.60 19.04
CA VAL A 32 1.75 -0.46 18.30
C VAL A 32 1.06 -0.34 16.96
N VAL A 33 0.49 0.83 16.70
CA VAL A 33 -0.02 1.20 15.38
C VAL A 33 1.10 1.91 14.62
N MET A 34 1.51 1.35 13.49
CA MET A 34 2.54 1.94 12.64
C MET A 34 1.88 2.91 11.67
N ASN A 35 2.17 4.20 11.81
CA ASN A 35 1.70 5.19 10.85
C ASN A 35 2.48 5.05 9.54
N MET A 36 1.80 4.53 8.52
CA MET A 36 2.42 4.28 7.21
C MET A 36 2.53 5.54 6.36
N SER A 37 1.93 6.67 6.75
CA SER A 37 1.94 7.92 5.97
C SER A 37 3.34 8.49 5.70
N ASN A 38 4.37 7.98 6.38
CA ASN A 38 5.76 8.38 6.19
C ASN A 38 6.55 7.46 5.23
N LEU A 39 5.98 6.31 4.85
CA LEU A 39 6.56 5.40 3.85
C LEU A 39 6.08 5.83 2.46
N LYS A 40 6.71 6.89 1.97
CA LYS A 40 6.34 7.66 0.79
C LYS A 40 7.45 7.67 -0.25
N GLY A 41 7.10 8.09 -1.46
CA GLY A 41 8.00 8.18 -2.61
C GLY A 41 7.41 7.51 -3.84
N PHE A 42 7.69 8.11 -5.00
CA PHE A 42 7.38 7.54 -6.31
C PHE A 42 8.64 7.54 -7.18
N THR A 43 8.86 6.44 -7.89
CA THR A 43 9.92 6.33 -8.89
C THR A 43 9.34 5.72 -10.16
N ILE A 44 9.59 6.34 -11.31
CA ILE A 44 9.21 5.78 -12.61
C ILE A 44 10.18 4.65 -12.97
N GLY A 45 9.61 3.50 -13.34
CA GLY A 45 10.34 2.35 -13.83
C GLY A 45 10.92 2.55 -15.23
N ALA A 46 11.72 1.59 -15.69
CA ALA A 46 12.30 1.62 -17.03
C ALA A 46 11.20 1.74 -18.11
N GLU A 47 11.48 2.55 -19.13
CA GLU A 47 10.57 2.82 -20.26
C GLU A 47 9.18 3.33 -19.84
N GLU A 48 9.08 3.90 -18.64
CA GLU A 48 7.82 4.39 -18.05
C GLU A 48 6.71 3.33 -18.00
N SER A 49 7.11 2.06 -17.86
CA SER A 49 6.20 0.90 -17.90
C SER A 49 5.52 0.60 -16.55
N TYR A 50 6.05 1.12 -15.44
CA TYR A 50 5.50 0.96 -14.09
C TYR A 50 5.93 2.10 -13.16
N VAL A 51 5.36 2.14 -11.96
CA VAL A 51 5.74 3.06 -10.89
C VAL A 51 6.01 2.28 -9.62
N ASP A 52 7.19 2.46 -9.04
CA ASP A 52 7.46 2.08 -7.66
C ASP A 52 6.83 3.15 -6.76
N ALA A 53 6.03 2.71 -5.79
CA ALA A 53 5.32 3.59 -4.90
C ALA A 53 5.40 3.11 -3.47
N GLY A 54 5.69 4.03 -2.54
CA GLY A 54 5.65 3.74 -1.12
C GLY A 54 4.25 3.26 -0.70
N ALA A 55 4.18 2.21 0.12
CA ALA A 55 2.90 1.63 0.55
C ALA A 55 2.00 2.62 1.33
N GLY A 56 2.59 3.69 1.89
CA GLY A 56 1.91 4.78 2.56
C GLY A 56 1.37 5.88 1.65
N GLU A 57 1.67 5.84 0.35
CA GLU A 57 1.16 6.81 -0.61
C GLU A 57 -0.33 6.62 -0.90
N LEU A 58 -1.01 7.72 -1.23
CA LEU A 58 -2.41 7.71 -1.63
C LEU A 58 -2.53 7.49 -3.15
N TRP A 59 -3.60 6.83 -3.58
CA TRP A 59 -3.91 6.67 -5.00
C TRP A 59 -4.11 8.01 -5.72
N VAL A 60 -4.65 9.03 -5.04
CA VAL A 60 -4.77 10.39 -5.61
C VAL A 60 -3.42 11.02 -5.92
N ASP A 61 -2.41 10.77 -5.08
CA ASP A 61 -1.07 11.33 -5.26
C ASP A 61 -0.30 10.56 -6.34
N LEU A 62 -0.48 9.24 -6.42
CA LEU A 62 0.03 8.43 -7.53
C LEU A 62 -0.56 8.87 -8.88
N LEU A 63 -1.87 9.17 -8.93
CA LEU A 63 -2.50 9.69 -10.13
C LEU A 63 -1.88 11.04 -10.54
N ARG A 64 -1.73 11.97 -9.60
CA ARG A 64 -1.08 13.27 -9.88
C ARG A 64 0.35 13.11 -10.38
N PHE A 65 1.11 12.19 -9.78
CA PHE A 65 2.46 11.89 -10.19
C PHE A 65 2.50 11.33 -11.62
N THR A 66 1.72 10.28 -11.91
CA THR A 66 1.69 9.61 -13.22
C THR A 66 1.18 10.50 -14.36
N LEU A 67 0.26 11.43 -14.08
CA LEU A 67 -0.20 12.40 -15.07
C LEU A 67 0.90 13.35 -15.56
N ASN A 68 1.95 13.61 -14.76
CA ASN A 68 3.12 14.39 -15.23
C ASN A 68 3.97 13.62 -16.25
N HIS A 69 3.72 12.32 -16.40
CA HIS A 69 4.35 11.42 -17.36
C HIS A 69 3.36 10.95 -18.44
N GLU A 70 2.16 11.55 -18.52
CA GLU A 70 1.10 11.14 -19.47
C GLU A 70 0.61 9.68 -19.27
N LEU A 71 0.74 9.17 -18.04
CA LEU A 71 0.38 7.79 -17.65
C LEU A 71 -0.71 7.77 -16.58
N ALA A 72 -1.28 6.59 -16.37
CA ALA A 72 -2.22 6.33 -15.27
C ALA A 72 -2.30 4.82 -14.96
N PRO A 73 -2.48 4.41 -13.69
CA PRO A 73 -2.86 3.05 -13.33
C PRO A 73 -4.12 2.55 -14.08
N SER A 74 -4.13 1.26 -14.41
CA SER A 74 -5.22 0.61 -15.16
C SER A 74 -6.44 0.26 -14.30
N SER A 75 -6.27 0.13 -12.98
CA SER A 75 -7.30 -0.32 -12.04
C SER A 75 -7.32 0.55 -10.77
N TRP A 76 -8.52 0.85 -10.27
CA TRP A 76 -8.76 1.87 -9.26
C TRP A 76 -9.66 1.40 -8.12
N THR A 77 -9.82 2.28 -7.13
CA THR A 77 -10.92 2.29 -6.17
C THR A 77 -11.82 3.50 -6.45
N ASP A 78 -13.09 3.42 -6.07
CA ASP A 78 -14.04 4.53 -6.28
C ASP A 78 -13.68 5.79 -5.46
N TYR A 79 -12.85 5.63 -4.42
CA TYR A 79 -12.32 6.70 -3.58
C TYR A 79 -10.79 6.65 -3.57
N LEU A 80 -10.13 7.78 -3.87
CA LEU A 80 -8.68 7.83 -4.13
C LEU A 80 -7.83 8.23 -2.91
N ASP A 81 -8.43 8.72 -1.82
CA ASP A 81 -7.71 8.97 -0.56
C ASP A 81 -7.55 7.67 0.25
N LEU A 82 -7.20 6.58 -0.43
CA LEU A 82 -6.83 5.31 0.16
C LEU A 82 -5.34 5.08 -0.10
N THR A 83 -4.64 4.49 0.86
CA THR A 83 -3.24 4.15 0.69
C THR A 83 -3.05 2.93 -0.20
N ILE A 84 -1.99 2.90 -1.01
CA ILE A 84 -1.61 1.79 -1.89
C ILE A 84 -1.52 0.47 -1.11
N GLY A 85 -0.74 0.41 -0.03
CA GLY A 85 -0.61 -0.81 0.75
C GLY A 85 -1.93 -1.29 1.37
N GLY A 86 -2.81 -0.35 1.72
CA GLY A 86 -4.12 -0.66 2.30
C GLY A 86 -5.07 -1.34 1.32
N THR A 87 -5.15 -0.85 0.08
CA THR A 87 -6.03 -1.47 -0.93
C THR A 87 -5.48 -2.78 -1.45
N LEU A 88 -4.16 -2.89 -1.62
CA LEU A 88 -3.49 -4.14 -2.01
C LEU A 88 -3.58 -5.23 -0.94
N SER A 89 -3.72 -4.86 0.34
CA SER A 89 -4.02 -5.81 1.44
C SER A 89 -5.47 -6.33 1.43
N ASN A 90 -6.31 -5.86 0.50
CA ASN A 90 -7.70 -6.30 0.34
C ASN A 90 -7.96 -6.82 -1.08
N ALA A 91 -8.04 -5.90 -2.06
CA ALA A 91 -8.19 -6.18 -3.49
C ALA A 91 -8.03 -4.90 -4.34
N GLY A 92 -8.75 -3.83 -3.97
CA GLY A 92 -8.89 -2.61 -4.76
C GLY A 92 -9.77 -2.82 -5.99
N ILE A 93 -11.07 -2.52 -5.86
CA ILE A 93 -12.09 -2.79 -6.89
C ILE A 93 -12.79 -1.49 -7.27
N SER A 94 -13.00 -1.29 -8.56
CA SER A 94 -13.85 -0.24 -9.14
C SER A 94 -14.36 -0.69 -10.52
N GLY A 95 -14.94 0.23 -11.29
CA GLY A 95 -15.58 -0.02 -12.59
C GLY A 95 -14.63 -0.54 -13.68
N GLN A 96 -13.30 -0.51 -13.49
CA GLN A 96 -12.33 -1.02 -14.48
C GLN A 96 -12.00 -2.50 -14.26
N THR A 97 -12.41 -3.08 -13.12
CA THR A 97 -12.11 -4.46 -12.72
C THR A 97 -12.57 -5.50 -13.73
N PHE A 98 -13.69 -5.28 -14.44
CA PHE A 98 -14.17 -6.23 -15.46
C PHE A 98 -13.19 -6.42 -16.63
N ARG A 99 -12.33 -5.42 -16.90
CA ARG A 99 -11.38 -5.43 -18.01
C ARG A 99 -9.96 -5.72 -17.54
N PHE A 100 -9.51 -5.03 -16.48
CA PHE A 100 -8.13 -5.09 -16.02
C PHE A 100 -7.93 -5.91 -14.74
N GLY A 101 -9.02 -6.41 -14.13
CA GLY A 101 -8.99 -7.01 -12.80
C GLY A 101 -8.81 -5.97 -11.68
N PRO A 102 -8.85 -6.41 -10.41
CA PRO A 102 -8.64 -5.53 -9.26
C PRO A 102 -7.20 -5.01 -9.21
N GLN A 103 -6.91 -4.04 -8.35
CA GLN A 103 -5.56 -3.47 -8.17
C GLN A 103 -4.53 -4.56 -7.87
N ILE A 104 -4.87 -5.56 -7.04
CA ILE A 104 -3.97 -6.70 -6.74
C ILE A 104 -3.56 -7.55 -7.95
N LYS A 105 -4.21 -7.37 -9.11
CA LYS A 105 -3.86 -8.06 -10.38
C LYS A 105 -2.95 -7.20 -11.28
N ASN A 106 -2.63 -5.98 -10.88
CA ASN A 106 -1.88 -4.99 -11.64
C ASN A 106 -0.62 -4.53 -10.85
N VAL A 107 -0.04 -5.44 -10.07
CA VAL A 107 1.20 -5.24 -9.30
C VAL A 107 2.27 -6.16 -9.88
N LEU A 108 3.47 -5.63 -10.12
CA LEU A 108 4.59 -6.40 -10.67
C LEU A 108 5.39 -7.10 -9.56
N GLU A 109 5.71 -6.36 -8.51
CA GLU A 109 6.47 -6.84 -7.35
C GLU A 109 6.10 -6.08 -6.08
N LEU A 110 6.46 -6.63 -4.92
CA LEU A 110 6.30 -6.00 -3.60
C LEU A 110 7.54 -6.16 -2.73
N GLU A 111 7.99 -5.07 -2.10
CA GLU A 111 8.88 -5.15 -0.94
C GLU A 111 8.05 -5.33 0.35
N VAL A 112 8.26 -6.43 1.05
CA VAL A 112 7.46 -6.84 2.21
C VAL A 112 8.36 -7.14 3.39
N VAL A 113 8.05 -6.56 4.55
CA VAL A 113 8.60 -7.03 5.83
C VAL A 113 7.63 -8.03 6.47
N THR A 114 8.09 -9.26 6.67
CA THR A 114 7.27 -10.33 7.24
C THR A 114 7.11 -10.19 8.76
N GLY A 115 6.17 -10.96 9.33
CA GLY A 115 6.02 -11.08 10.78
C GLY A 115 7.21 -11.71 11.51
N THR A 116 8.15 -12.32 10.78
CA THR A 116 9.43 -12.83 11.30
C THR A 116 10.58 -11.85 11.05
N MET A 117 10.28 -10.64 10.58
CA MET A 117 11.23 -9.56 10.29
C MET A 117 12.21 -9.82 9.15
N LEU A 118 11.83 -10.69 8.22
CA LEU A 118 12.57 -10.84 6.97
C LEU A 118 12.03 -9.81 5.97
N SER A 119 12.92 -9.09 5.29
CA SER A 119 12.54 -8.34 4.09
C SER A 119 12.58 -9.27 2.88
N LEU A 120 11.51 -9.26 2.09
CA LEU A 120 11.35 -10.06 0.89
C LEU A 120 10.91 -9.17 -0.28
N SER A 121 11.42 -9.48 -1.47
CA SER A 121 10.85 -9.02 -2.74
C SER A 121 10.00 -10.16 -3.29
N LEU A 122 8.70 -9.93 -3.47
CA LEU A 122 7.72 -10.91 -3.95
C LEU A 122 7.21 -10.56 -5.34
#